data_AF-A0A2E4ZWT0-F1
#
_entry.id   AF-A0A2E4ZWT0-F1
#
_cell.length_a   1.000
_cell.length_b   1.000
_cell.length_c   1.000
_cell.angle_alpha   90.00
_cell.angle_beta   90.00
_cell.angle_gamma   90.00
#
_symmetry.space_group_name_H-M   'P 1'
#
loop_
_entity.id
_entity.type
_entity.pdbx_description
1 polymer ?
#
loop_
_entity_poly.entity_id
_entity_poly.type
_entity_poly.pdbx_seq_one_letter_code
_entity_poly.pdbx_strand_id
1 'polypeptide(L)'
;MKTAITKTQLILTFATLVLVGFFSTGAFREKSEATLPVIKAGVDDRGNPICINKSQVYMFTKDDSGRRILFHFHDPGARDGFSIVKKVFATNKAMDEYWEVLVKQW
;
A
#
# COMPACT_ATOMS: atom_id res chain seq x y z
N MET A 1 12.06 -48.21 22.44
CA MET A 1 12.23 -48.47 21.00
C MET A 1 12.76 -47.20 20.35
N LYS A 2 14.01 -47.17 19.87
CA LYS A 2 14.57 -46.00 19.17
C LYS A 2 14.32 -46.19 17.68
N THR A 3 13.38 -45.44 17.12
CA THR A 3 13.07 -45.51 15.68
C THR A 3 14.22 -44.86 14.91
N ALA A 4 14.96 -45.64 14.12
CA ALA A 4 16.02 -45.12 13.28
C ALA A 4 15.41 -44.41 12.07
N ILE A 5 15.73 -43.12 11.90
CA ILE A 5 15.29 -42.33 10.75
C ILE A 5 16.07 -42.81 9.53
N THR A 6 15.35 -43.26 8.50
CA THR A 6 15.95 -43.72 7.24
C THR A 6 16.26 -42.54 6.33
N LYS A 7 17.25 -42.68 5.43
CA LYS A 7 17.64 -41.61 4.48
C LYS A 7 16.46 -41.08 3.67
N THR A 8 15.51 -41.95 3.31
CA THR A 8 14.28 -41.58 2.59
C THR A 8 13.38 -40.67 3.42
N GLN A 9 13.23 -40.93 4.72
CA GLN A 9 12.47 -40.05 5.62
C GLN A 9 13.14 -38.69 5.79
N LEU A 10 14.47 -38.65 5.82
CA LEU A 10 15.24 -37.41 5.89
C LEU A 10 15.04 -36.55 4.62
N ILE A 11 15.11 -37.18 3.44
CA ILE A 11 14.89 -36.51 2.15
C ILE A 11 13.45 -36.00 2.04
N LEU A 12 12.47 -36.82 2.43
CA LEU A 12 11.06 -36.41 2.39
C LEU A 12 10.85 -35.19 3.29
N THR A 13 11.38 -35.22 4.52
CA THR A 13 11.25 -34.12 5.48
C THR A 13 11.89 -32.84 4.97
N PHE A 14 13.08 -32.94 4.35
CA PHE A 14 13.76 -31.78 3.77
C PHE A 14 12.98 -31.22 2.58
N ALA A 15 12.42 -32.08 1.73
CA ALA A 15 11.59 -31.68 0.60
C ALA A 15 10.31 -30.95 1.07
N THR A 16 9.62 -31.44 2.10
CA THR A 16 8.46 -30.73 2.67
C THR A 16 8.85 -29.39 3.28
N LEU A 17 10.00 -29.30 3.96
CA LEU A 17 10.45 -28.06 4.59
C LEU A 17 10.75 -26.97 3.57
N VAL A 18 11.39 -27.34 2.45
CA VAL A 18 11.63 -26.45 1.31
C VAL A 18 10.32 -26.03 0.66
N LEU A 19 9.37 -26.96 0.48
CA LEU A 19 8.07 -26.67 -0.10
C LEU A 19 7.28 -25.64 0.75
N VAL A 20 7.25 -25.83 2.07
CA VAL A 20 6.62 -24.88 3.01
C VAL A 20 7.33 -23.52 2.98
N GLY A 21 8.65 -23.47 2.85
CA GLY A 21 9.41 -22.23 2.67
C GLY A 21 9.06 -21.49 1.37
N PHE A 22 8.90 -22.20 0.25
CA PHE A 22 8.50 -21.61 -1.02
C PHE A 22 7.05 -21.08 -1.00
N PHE A 23 6.11 -21.78 -0.36
CA PHE A 23 4.72 -21.33 -0.27
C PHE A 23 4.46 -20.25 0.81
N SER A 24 5.33 -20.13 1.81
CA SER A 24 5.17 -19.15 2.90
C SER A 24 5.73 -17.75 2.59
N THR A 25 6.49 -17.59 1.50
CA THR A 25 6.96 -16.27 1.04
C THR A 25 5.91 -15.50 0.22
N GLY A 26 4.75 -16.09 -0.03
CA GLY A 26 3.71 -15.58 -0.94
C GLY A 26 2.77 -14.48 -0.41
N ALA A 27 3.05 -13.79 0.70
CA ALA A 27 2.06 -12.88 1.32
C ALA A 27 2.52 -11.44 1.58
N PHE A 28 3.69 -11.01 1.08
CA PHE A 28 4.00 -9.58 0.96
C PHE A 28 3.58 -9.08 -0.43
N ARG A 29 2.31 -9.28 -0.79
CA ARG A 29 1.70 -8.42 -1.82
C ARG A 29 1.74 -7.02 -1.21
N GLU A 30 2.49 -6.10 -1.83
CA GLU A 30 2.42 -4.68 -1.48
C GLU A 30 0.94 -4.31 -1.44
N LYS A 31 0.42 -4.09 -0.23
CA LYS A 31 -0.96 -3.65 -0.08
C LYS A 31 -1.03 -2.29 -0.72
N SER A 32 -1.99 -2.11 -1.63
CA SER A 32 -2.26 -0.79 -2.19
C SER A 32 -2.40 0.22 -1.06
N GLU A 33 -1.79 1.39 -1.22
CA GLU A 33 -1.91 2.48 -0.25
C GLU A 33 -3.39 2.82 0.04
N ALA A 34 -4.29 2.62 -0.92
CA ALA A 34 -5.73 2.85 -0.73
C ALA A 34 -6.38 1.89 0.29
N THR A 35 -5.76 0.73 0.53
CA THR A 35 -6.19 -0.28 1.52
C THR A 35 -5.58 -0.03 2.91
N LEU A 36 -4.55 0.82 3.00
CA LEU A 36 -3.94 1.18 4.28
C LEU A 36 -4.79 2.25 4.98
N PRO A 37 -4.74 2.32 6.33
CA PRO A 37 -5.35 3.43 7.08
C PRO A 37 -4.65 4.78 6.82
N VAL A 38 -3.56 4.77 6.05
CA VAL A 38 -2.72 5.92 5.74
C VAL A 38 -2.43 5.92 4.25
N ILE A 39 -2.48 7.10 3.62
CA ILE A 39 -2.22 7.31 2.21
C ILE A 39 -0.93 8.12 2.06
N LYS A 40 0.03 7.62 1.26
CA LYS A 40 1.25 8.37 0.95
C LYS A 40 0.97 9.36 -0.16
N ALA A 41 0.63 10.58 0.23
CA ALA A 41 0.20 11.61 -0.69
C ALA A 41 1.37 12.28 -1.42
N GLY A 42 2.58 12.28 -0.87
CA GLY A 42 3.75 12.88 -1.55
C GLY A 42 5.07 12.72 -0.81
N VAL A 43 6.02 13.59 -1.14
CA VAL A 43 7.28 13.79 -0.40
C VAL A 43 7.46 15.28 -0.11
N ASP A 44 8.09 15.60 1.02
CA ASP A 44 8.50 16.97 1.36
C ASP A 44 9.82 17.38 0.67
N ASP A 45 10.28 18.61 0.90
CA ASP A 45 11.51 19.17 0.31
C ASP A 45 12.79 18.42 0.72
N ARG A 46 12.71 17.57 1.74
CA ARG A 46 13.80 16.75 2.27
C ARG A 46 13.68 15.28 1.82
N GLY A 47 12.67 14.95 1.02
CA GLY A 47 12.39 13.61 0.54
C GLY A 47 11.64 12.72 1.52
N ASN A 48 11.15 13.24 2.65
CA ASN A 48 10.36 12.47 3.60
C ASN A 48 8.95 12.23 3.04
N PRO A 49 8.37 11.03 3.23
CA PRO A 49 7.01 10.74 2.78
C PRO A 49 6.00 11.59 3.56
N ILE A 50 5.14 12.30 2.83
CA ILE A 50 3.96 12.95 3.39
C ILE A 50 2.81 11.94 3.36
N CYS A 51 2.34 11.61 4.55
CA CYS A 51 1.30 10.61 4.77
C CYS A 51 0.08 11.26 5.41
N ILE A 52 -1.12 10.95 4.91
CA ILE A 52 -2.39 11.43 5.46
C ILE A 52 -3.19 10.26 6.02
N ASN A 53 -3.85 10.45 7.16
CA ASN A 53 -4.74 9.45 7.71
C ASN A 53 -6.04 9.41 6.88
N LYS A 54 -6.40 8.23 6.37
CA LYS A 54 -7.59 8.02 5.56
C LYS A 54 -8.86 8.48 6.28
N SER A 55 -8.93 8.27 7.60
CA SER A 55 -10.09 8.67 8.41
C SER A 55 -10.30 10.18 8.54
N GLN A 56 -9.30 10.98 8.19
CA GLN A 56 -9.38 12.45 8.23
C GLN A 56 -9.69 13.07 6.85
N VAL A 57 -9.61 12.27 5.79
CA VAL A 57 -9.97 12.69 4.44
C VAL A 57 -11.48 12.64 4.31
N TYR A 58 -12.10 13.79 4.07
CA TYR A 58 -13.55 13.89 3.89
C TYR A 58 -13.94 13.90 2.40
N MET A 59 -13.02 14.27 1.51
CA MET A 59 -13.24 14.31 0.07
C MET A 59 -11.93 14.08 -0.66
N PHE A 60 -11.99 13.39 -1.80
CA PHE A 60 -10.88 13.32 -2.74
C PHE A 60 -11.39 13.50 -4.17
N THR A 61 -10.62 14.19 -5.00
CA THR A 61 -11.00 14.52 -6.38
C THR A 61 -9.88 14.15 -7.34
N LYS A 62 -10.28 13.79 -8.57
CA LYS A 62 -9.36 13.45 -9.66
C LYS A 62 -9.14 14.68 -10.55
N ASP A 63 -7.89 14.99 -10.85
CA ASP A 63 -7.50 16.03 -11.81
C ASP A 63 -6.68 15.39 -12.93
N ASP A 64 -7.39 15.08 -14.02
CA ASP A 64 -6.82 14.42 -15.20
C ASP A 64 -5.80 15.31 -15.91
N SER A 65 -6.01 16.62 -15.96
CA SER A 65 -5.07 17.55 -16.57
C SER A 65 -3.75 17.62 -15.80
N GLY A 66 -3.83 17.53 -14.47
CA GLY A 66 -2.69 17.59 -13.57
C GLY A 66 -2.00 16.25 -13.32
N ARG A 67 -2.52 15.13 -13.85
CA ARG A 67 -2.09 13.76 -13.48
C ARG A 67 -2.04 13.58 -11.97
N ARG A 68 -3.06 14.06 -11.25
CA ARG A 68 -3.04 14.09 -9.79
C ARG A 68 -4.38 13.80 -9.16
N ILE A 69 -4.31 13.29 -7.94
CA ILE A 69 -5.46 13.14 -7.04
C ILE A 69 -5.26 14.12 -5.88
N LEU A 70 -6.33 14.85 -5.55
CA LEU A 70 -6.36 15.83 -4.48
C LEU A 70 -7.11 15.24 -3.30
N PHE A 71 -6.51 15.24 -2.12
CA PHE A 71 -7.11 14.78 -0.88
C PHE A 71 -7.40 15.99 0.02
N HIS A 72 -8.67 16.20 0.31
CA HIS A 72 -9.17 17.25 1.18
C HIS A 72 -9.39 16.67 2.57
N PHE A 73 -8.74 17.25 3.57
CA PHE A 73 -8.78 16.77 4.95
C PHE A 73 -8.88 17.94 5.92
N HIS A 74 -9.40 17.64 7.12
CA HIS A 74 -9.51 18.64 8.17
C HIS A 74 -8.13 18.95 8.75
N ASP A 75 -7.77 20.24 8.76
CA ASP A 75 -6.52 20.74 9.31
C ASP A 75 -6.82 21.90 10.24
N PRO A 76 -6.78 21.69 11.57
CA PRO A 76 -7.01 22.73 12.56
C PRO A 76 -6.00 23.88 12.49
N GLY A 77 -4.82 23.66 11.89
CA GLY A 77 -3.78 24.66 11.74
C GLY A 77 -3.92 25.52 10.47
N ALA A 78 -4.77 25.11 9.54
CA ALA A 78 -5.04 25.87 8.32
C ALA A 78 -5.95 27.06 8.59
N ARG A 79 -5.73 28.17 7.88
CA ARG A 79 -6.53 29.41 8.00
C ARG A 79 -8.04 29.17 7.85
N ASP A 80 -8.39 28.26 6.95
CA ASP A 80 -9.77 27.97 6.59
C ASP A 80 -10.27 26.63 7.20
N GLY A 81 -9.48 26.01 8.08
CA GLY A 81 -9.82 24.75 8.76
C GLY A 81 -9.73 23.49 7.90
N PHE A 82 -9.22 23.59 6.67
CA PHE A 82 -8.96 22.45 5.80
C PHE A 82 -7.68 22.65 4.99
N SER A 83 -7.07 21.53 4.61
CA SER A 83 -5.86 21.48 3.79
C SER A 83 -6.06 20.50 2.63
N ILE A 84 -5.25 20.67 1.58
CA ILE A 84 -5.27 19.82 0.39
C ILE A 84 -3.87 19.24 0.18
N VAL A 85 -3.77 17.91 0.12
CA VAL A 85 -2.55 17.25 -0.35
C VAL A 85 -2.76 16.68 -1.75
N LYS A 86 -1.78 16.87 -2.62
CA LYS A 86 -1.78 16.37 -4.00
C LYS A 86 -0.88 15.15 -4.12
N LYS A 87 -1.40 14.05 -4.67
CA LYS A 87 -0.61 12.91 -5.15
C LYS A 87 -0.46 13.00 -6.65
N VAL A 88 0.76 13.21 -7.12
CA VAL A 88 1.08 13.36 -8.55
C VAL A 88 1.61 12.04 -9.10
N PHE A 89 1.17 11.68 -10.29
CA PHE A 89 1.52 10.43 -10.95
C PHE A 89 2.40 10.69 -12.18
N ALA A 90 3.28 9.74 -12.47
CA ALA A 90 4.14 9.80 -13.65
C ALA A 90 3.36 9.69 -14.97
N THR A 91 2.23 8.99 -14.99
CA THR A 91 1.39 8.80 -16.18
C THR A 91 -0.09 8.83 -15.82
N ASN A 92 -0.96 9.15 -16.79
CA ASN A 92 -2.42 9.05 -16.62
C ASN A 92 -2.84 7.63 -16.26
N LYS A 93 -2.26 6.62 -16.94
CA LYS A 93 -2.54 5.22 -16.66
C LYS A 93 -2.29 4.84 -15.20
N ALA A 94 -1.16 5.26 -14.62
CA ALA A 94 -0.86 4.97 -13.22
C ALA A 94 -1.84 5.67 -12.26
N MET A 95 -2.28 6.88 -12.60
CA MET A 95 -3.33 7.58 -11.84
C MET A 95 -4.67 6.86 -11.95
N ASP A 96 -5.05 6.38 -13.14
CA ASP A 96 -6.32 5.68 -13.39
C ASP A 96 -6.38 4.35 -12.64
N GLU A 97 -5.30 3.57 -12.70
CA GLU A 97 -5.17 2.32 -11.95
C GLU A 97 -5.28 2.57 -10.44
N TYR A 98 -4.63 3.62 -9.94
CA TYR A 98 -4.74 4.00 -8.53
C TYR A 98 -6.15 4.47 -8.17
N TRP A 99 -6.78 5.28 -9.02
CA TRP A 99 -8.14 5.79 -8.84
C TRP A 99 -9.16 4.66 -8.73
N GLU A 100 -9.08 3.66 -9.63
CA GLU A 100 -9.92 2.47 -9.60
C GLU A 100 -9.83 1.72 -8.29
N VAL A 101 -8.62 1.57 -7.74
CA VAL A 101 -8.43 0.92 -6.43
C VAL A 101 -8.93 1.82 -5.31
N LEU A 102 -8.66 3.12 -5.37
CA LEU A 102 -9.08 4.09 -4.36
C LEU A 102 -10.60 4.10 -4.20
N VAL A 103 -11.35 4.23 -5.30
CA VAL A 103 -12.82 4.27 -5.28
C VAL A 103 -13.43 2.96 -4.80
N LYS A 104 -12.85 1.80 -5.17
CA LYS A 104 -13.33 0.49 -4.71
C LYS A 104 -13.08 0.22 -3.23
N GLN A 105 -12.14 0.94 -2.62
CA GLN A 105 -11.70 0.72 -1.24
C GLN A 105 -12.14 1.85 -0.30
N TRP A 106 -12.75 2.92 -0.83
CA TRP A 106 -13.28 4.03 -0.04
C TRP A 106 -14.64 3.69 0.53
#